data_AF-C4ZHH9-F1
#
_entry.id   AF-C4ZHH9-F1
#
_cell.length_a   1.000
_cell.length_b   1.000
_cell.length_c   1.000
_cell.angle_alpha   90.00
_cell.angle_beta   90.00
_cell.angle_gamma   90.00
#
_symmetry.space_group_name_H-M   'P 1'
#
loop_
_entity.id
_entity.type
_entity.pdbx_description
1 polymer ?
#
loop_
_entity_poly.entity_id
_entity_poly.type
_entity_poly.pdbx_seq_one_letter_code
_entity_poly.pdbx_strand_id
1 'polypeptide(L)' 'MLSCSSANSNNDINYFLFSFTSLIFISITPSNKQVDLMVKRYSLQLKIYYDHQI' A
#
# COMPACT_ATOMS: atom_id res chain seq x y z
N MET A 1 6.84 -11.24 -6.80
CA MET A 1 6.09 -10.41 -7.77
C MET A 1 5.57 -9.19 -7.00
N LEU A 2 6.20 -8.03 -7.19
CA LEU A 2 5.80 -6.77 -6.56
C LEU A 2 4.82 -6.08 -7.52
N SER A 3 3.57 -5.89 -7.12
CA SER A 3 2.55 -5.22 -7.92
C SER A 3 2.40 -3.76 -7.49
N CYS A 4 2.73 -2.83 -8.38
CA CYS A 4 2.52 -1.40 -8.18
C CYS A 4 1.28 -0.96 -8.97
N SER A 5 0.30 -0.35 -8.32
CA SER A 5 -0.86 0.28 -8.98
C SER A 5 -0.83 1.77 -8.69
N SER A 6 -0.91 2.61 -9.72
CA SER A 6 -1.09 4.06 -9.57
C SER A 6 -2.56 4.44 -9.74
N ALA A 7 -3.10 5.17 -8.79
CA ALA A 7 -4.43 5.79 -8.91
C ALA A 7 -4.23 7.23 -9.40
N ASN A 8 -4.67 7.49 -10.63
CA ASN A 8 -4.56 8.77 -11.31
C ASN A 8 -5.77 9.66 -10.97
N SER A 9 -5.58 10.66 -10.11
CA SER A 9 -6.31 11.94 -10.20
C SER A 9 -5.52 13.05 -9.50
N ASN A 10 -5.14 14.08 -10.24
CA ASN A 10 -4.55 15.36 -9.81
C ASN A 10 -3.24 15.28 -8.99
N ASN A 11 -2.10 15.32 -9.70
CA ASN A 11 -0.70 15.49 -9.22
C ASN A 11 -0.16 14.57 -8.11
N ASP A 12 -1.00 13.94 -7.30
CA ASP A 12 -0.59 13.02 -6.26
C ASP A 12 -0.21 11.67 -6.85
N ILE A 13 1.02 11.25 -6.59
CA ILE A 13 1.55 9.97 -7.04
C ILE A 13 1.43 8.97 -5.89
N ASN A 14 0.48 8.06 -6.01
CA ASN A 14 0.20 7.04 -5.01
C ASN A 14 0.75 5.68 -5.46
N TYR A 15 1.49 5.02 -4.56
CA TYR A 15 2.05 3.69 -4.75
C TYR A 15 1.64 2.75 -3.62
N PHE A 16 1.36 1.51 -3.99
CA PHE A 16 1.21 0.41 -3.05
C PHE A 16 2.32 -0.61 -3.27
N LEU A 17 2.96 -1.03 -2.19
CA LEU A 17 3.97 -2.07 -2.17
C LEU A 17 3.50 -3.20 -1.26
N PHE A 18 3.31 -4.38 -1.84
CA PHE A 18 2.89 -5.58 -1.13
C PHE A 18 4.07 -6.52 -0.87
N SER A 19 4.14 -7.05 0.34
CA SER A 19 4.97 -8.18 0.74
C SER A 19 4.09 -9.25 1.40
N PHE A 20 4.64 -10.44 1.66
CA PHE A 20 3.91 -11.52 2.34
C PHE A 20 3.43 -11.13 3.75
N THR A 21 4.13 -10.19 4.40
CA THR A 21 3.89 -9.80 5.80
C THR A 21 3.43 -8.35 5.95
N SER A 22 3.42 -7.56 4.88
CA SER A 22 3.10 -6.13 4.97
C SER A 22 2.52 -5.55 3.70
N LEU A 23 1.63 -4.57 3.88
CA LEU A 23 1.21 -3.63 2.86
C LEU A 23 1.79 -2.25 3.19
N ILE A 24 2.51 -1.66 2.27
CA ILE A 24 3.06 -0.31 2.41
C ILE A 24 2.36 0.59 1.40
N PHE A 25 1.79 1.69 1.89
CA PHE A 25 1.23 2.77 1.08
C PHE A 25 2.19 3.95 1.11
N ILE A 26 2.49 4.48 -0.07
CA ILE A 26 3.34 5.66 -0.27
C ILE A 26 2.55 6.65 -1.09
N SER A 27 2.43 7.88 -0.60
CA SER A 27 1.79 8.99 -1.30
C SER A 27 2.78 10.13 -1.43
N ILE A 28 2.96 10.62 -2.65
CA ILE A 28 3.84 11.74 -2.99
C ILE A 28 2.96 12.86 -3.52
N THR A 29 2.92 13.97 -2.81
CA THR A 29 2.17 15.17 -3.22
C THR A 29 3.16 16.26 -3.63
N PRO A 30 3.37 16.49 -4.94
CA PRO A 30 4.17 17.60 -5.40
C PRO A 30 3.39 18.91 -5.26
N SER A 31 3.89 19.80 -4.40
CA SER A 31 3.46 21.19 -4.28
C SER A 31 4.49 22.09 -4.98
N ASN A 32 4.06 23.24 -5.52
CA ASN A 32 4.85 24.15 -6.36
C ASN A 32 6.28 24.50 -5.87
N LYS A 33 6.62 24.24 -4.60
CA LYS A 33 7.97 24.44 -4.03
C LYS A 33 8.46 23.31 -3.12
N GLN A 34 7.67 22.27 -2.85
CA GLN A 34 7.97 21.22 -1.88
C GLN A 34 7.32 19.90 -2.28
N VAL A 35 7.93 18.78 -1.90
CA VAL A 35 7.37 17.45 -2.11
C VAL A 35 7.01 16.86 -0.75
N ASP A 36 5.72 16.62 -0.53
CA ASP A 36 5.24 15.96 0.67
C ASP A 36 5.21 14.44 0.45
N LEU A 37 5.77 13.70 1.41
CA LEU A 37 5.84 12.24 1.39
C LEU A 37 5.09 11.66 2.60
N MET A 38 4.04 10.90 2.34
CA MET A 38 3.33 10.14 3.37
C MET A 38 3.55 8.64 3.17
N VAL A 39 4.04 7.95 4.21
CA VAL A 39 4.25 6.50 4.20
C VAL A 39 3.42 5.87 5.32
N LYS A 40 2.56 4.90 4.97
CA LYS A 40 1.81 4.08 5.94
C LYS A 40 2.14 2.61 5.74
N ARG A 41 2.44 1.90 6.82
CA ARG A 41 2.71 0.46 6.80
C ARG A 41 1.66 -0.28 7.61
N TYR A 42 1.08 -1.30 6.99
CA TYR A 42 0.11 -2.21 7.57
C TYR A 42 0.72 -3.60 7.69
N SER A 43 0.56 -4.23 8.85
CA SER A 43 0.95 -5.62 9.06
C SER A 43 -0.15 -6.53 8.53
N LEU A 44 0.21 -7.55 7.76
CA LEU A 44 -0.74 -8.55 7.28
C LEU A 44 -0.74 -9.73 8.24
N GLN A 45 -1.89 -10.05 8.79
CA GLN A 45 -2.10 -11.26 9.59
C GLN A 45 -2.78 -12.32 8.73
N LEU A 46 -2.07 -13.42 8.47
CA LEU A 46 -2.64 -14.58 7.81
C LEU A 46 -3.50 -15.33 8.84
N LYS A 47 -4.81 -15.41 8.59
CA LYS A 47 -5.72 -16.24 9.38
C LYS A 47 -6.16 -17.44 8.54
N ILE A 48 -5.67 -18.61 8.89
CA ILE A 48 -6.08 -19.88 8.28
C ILE A 48 -7.29 -20.37 9.05
N TYR A 49 -8.41 -20.55 8.36
CA TYR A 49 -9.62 -21.15 8.92
C TYR A 49 -9.66 -22.62 8.48
N TYR A 50 -9.74 -23.53 9.45
CA TYR A 50 -10.00 -24.94 9.19
C TYR A 50 -11.49 -25.17 9.28
N ASP A 51 -12.10 -25.65 8.19
CA ASP A 51 -13.47 -26.13 8.22
C ASP A 51 -13.47 -27.54 8.85
N HIS A 52 -13.83 -27.63 10.12
CA HIS A 52 -13.88 -28.89 10.84
C HIS A 52 -15.25 -29.52 10.67
N GLN A 53 -15.47 -30.22 9.56
CA GLN A 53 -16.68 -31.02 9.35
C GLN A 53 -16.47 -32.41 9.95
N ILE A 54 -17.22 -32.73 11.01
CA ILE A 54 -17.38 -34.08 11.58
C ILE A 54 -18.55 -34.76 10.87
#